data_AF-A0A3P9BRD0-F1
#
_entry.id   AF-A0A3P9BRD0-F1
#
_cell.length_a   1.000
_cell.length_b   1.000
_cell.length_c   1.000
_cell.angle_alpha   90.00
_cell.angle_beta   90.00
_cell.angle_gamma   90.00
#
_symmetry.space_group_name_H-M   'P 1'
#
loop_
_entity.id
_entity.type
_entity.pdbx_description
1 polymer ?
#
loop_
_entity_poly.entity_id
_entity_poly.type
_entity_poly.pdbx_seq_one_letter_code
_entity_poly.pdbx_strand_id
1 'polypeptide(L)'
;IVDSLTVTKTVCAPQCSGRCFGRNPSECCHVECAGGCTGPKDTDCFACRNFNNSGSCVPQCPQTVIYNRLTYRMEPNPNAKYQYGSICVTQCPKIFVVDGSSCVSNCPSNKMEVEKNGVKTCEPCKGLCPKVCHGTSWTDSNSETVDARNIESFINCTKIQGSLNFLVTGIEGDAYNKVPPLDPEKLKIFNTVEEITGVYFLNIQSWPASMSDLSVFSNLQTIQGRKLYKSYALMVVKINSLTSLGLRSLQNINDGAVYIKGNKNLCYHDTVNWTRLLGSRPQKLKEKHVCHPLCSSDGCWGPGPDQCVSCKKYSRGGTCVPDCMFLTGSQREFATKSGECLPCHPECKVQEGKETCTGPVSNKCLACASLKDGPHCVSMCPEGVMGQEGTIFKYPDKEGNCKPCHNNCTQRCTGPGIGDCTISSRYISG
;
A
#
# COMPACT_ATOMS: atom_id res chain seq x y z
N ILE A 1 31.29 29.26 -44.80
CA ILE A 1 31.72 29.21 -43.39
C ILE A 1 31.92 27.74 -43.10
N VAL A 2 33.18 27.32 -42.93
CA VAL A 2 33.49 25.93 -42.62
C VAL A 2 33.15 25.75 -41.15
N ASP A 3 32.05 25.05 -40.84
CA ASP A 3 31.76 24.64 -39.47
C ASP A 3 32.88 23.69 -39.01
N SER A 4 33.84 24.25 -38.28
CA SER A 4 34.86 23.47 -37.59
C SER A 4 34.17 22.59 -36.56
N LEU A 5 34.17 21.28 -36.77
CA LEU A 5 33.56 20.33 -35.86
C LEU A 5 34.28 20.41 -34.49
N THR A 6 33.60 20.90 -33.46
CA THR A 6 34.19 20.97 -32.11
C THR A 6 34.25 19.57 -31.52
N VAL A 7 35.46 19.02 -31.39
CA VAL A 7 35.68 17.67 -30.85
C VAL A 7 35.90 17.75 -29.34
N THR A 8 35.02 17.13 -28.56
CA THR A 8 35.00 17.24 -27.08
C THR A 8 35.19 15.89 -26.36
N LYS A 9 35.57 14.82 -27.08
CA LYS A 9 35.73 13.47 -26.51
C LYS A 9 37.03 12.79 -26.94
N THR A 10 37.29 12.67 -28.24
CA THR A 10 38.44 11.88 -28.75
C THR A 10 39.79 12.58 -28.61
N VAL A 11 39.78 13.91 -28.45
CA VAL A 11 41.01 14.73 -28.25
C VAL A 11 41.37 14.93 -26.78
N CYS A 12 40.55 14.39 -25.87
CA CYS A 12 40.73 14.60 -24.43
C CYS A 12 41.92 13.83 -23.89
N ALA A 13 42.54 14.39 -22.86
CA ALA A 13 43.59 13.70 -22.13
C ALA A 13 43.04 12.42 -21.45
N PRO A 14 43.85 11.36 -21.30
CA PRO A 14 43.42 10.10 -20.68
C PRO A 14 42.90 10.24 -19.23
N GLN A 15 43.29 11.30 -18.52
CA GLN A 15 42.85 11.59 -17.16
C GLN A 15 41.40 12.10 -17.10
N CYS A 16 40.86 12.59 -18.23
CA CYS A 16 39.49 13.09 -18.27
C CYS A 16 38.49 11.93 -18.18
N SER A 17 37.58 12.01 -17.22
CA SER A 17 36.55 10.97 -17.02
C SER A 17 35.43 10.96 -18.08
N GLY A 18 35.43 11.89 -19.04
CA GLY A 18 34.34 11.99 -20.02
C GLY A 18 34.57 12.93 -21.20
N ARG A 19 34.36 14.23 -20.98
CA ARG A 19 34.47 15.28 -22.01
C ARG A 19 35.57 16.27 -21.65
N CYS A 20 35.97 17.09 -22.61
CA CYS A 20 36.96 18.14 -22.42
C CYS A 20 36.63 19.36 -23.29
N PHE A 21 37.22 20.49 -22.92
CA PHE A 21 37.19 21.74 -23.67
C PHE A 21 38.57 22.11 -24.24
N GLY A 22 39.55 21.21 -24.07
CA GLY A 22 40.89 21.29 -24.63
C GLY A 22 41.64 19.96 -24.48
N ARG A 23 42.93 19.94 -24.86
CA ARG A 23 43.73 18.70 -24.90
C ARG A 23 44.50 18.44 -23.60
N ASN A 24 44.63 19.46 -22.75
CA ASN A 24 45.43 19.34 -21.54
C ASN A 24 44.65 18.60 -20.44
N PRO A 25 45.34 17.91 -19.51
CA PRO A 25 44.70 17.26 -18.36
C PRO A 25 43.92 18.23 -17.44
N SER A 26 44.23 19.53 -17.48
CA SER A 26 43.50 20.57 -16.74
C SER A 26 42.21 21.04 -17.45
N GLU A 27 42.00 20.63 -18.69
CA GLU A 27 40.88 21.08 -19.56
C GLU A 27 39.79 20.01 -19.66
N CYS A 28 39.64 19.21 -18.61
CA CYS A 28 38.57 18.23 -18.49
C CYS A 28 37.27 18.89 -18.03
N CYS A 29 36.15 18.44 -18.59
CA CYS A 29 34.82 18.83 -18.11
C CYS A 29 34.46 18.12 -16.82
N HIS A 30 33.52 18.70 -16.07
CA HIS A 30 32.87 18.01 -14.97
C HIS A 30 32.22 16.68 -15.43
N VAL A 31 32.20 15.68 -14.54
CA VAL A 31 31.74 14.31 -14.86
C VAL A 31 30.24 14.25 -15.23
N GLU A 32 29.48 15.25 -14.77
CA GLU A 32 28.05 15.43 -15.04
C GLU A 32 27.77 16.23 -16.32
N CYS A 33 28.79 16.66 -17.07
CA CYS A 33 28.59 17.33 -18.35
C CYS A 33 28.31 16.33 -19.49
N ALA A 34 27.32 16.65 -20.31
CA ALA A 34 27.03 15.98 -21.58
C ALA A 34 27.35 16.90 -22.77
N GLY A 35 27.82 16.30 -23.86
CA GLY A 35 28.20 17.02 -25.08
C GLY A 35 29.56 17.73 -24.98
N GLY A 36 29.78 18.55 -23.95
CA GLY A 36 31.00 19.32 -23.72
C GLY A 36 30.79 20.36 -22.61
N CYS A 37 31.74 21.28 -22.44
CA CYS A 37 31.67 22.34 -21.44
C CYS A 37 32.49 23.56 -21.88
N THR A 38 32.29 24.70 -21.21
CA THR A 38 33.12 25.90 -21.34
C THR A 38 34.19 26.01 -20.24
N GLY A 39 34.13 25.14 -19.23
CA GLY A 39 34.99 25.18 -18.05
C GLY A 39 34.84 23.91 -17.19
N PRO A 40 35.61 23.80 -16.10
CA PRO A 40 35.69 22.57 -15.32
C PRO A 40 34.52 22.37 -14.33
N LYS A 41 33.67 23.39 -14.09
CA LYS A 41 32.60 23.30 -13.09
C LYS A 41 31.36 22.60 -13.64
N ASP A 42 30.52 22.10 -12.74
CA ASP A 42 29.22 21.51 -13.03
C ASP A 42 28.19 22.51 -13.59
N THR A 43 28.46 23.82 -13.48
CA THR A 43 27.68 24.92 -14.08
C THR A 43 28.13 25.29 -15.49
N ASP A 44 29.30 24.81 -15.92
CA ASP A 44 29.91 25.20 -17.21
C ASP A 44 29.56 24.21 -18.34
N CYS A 45 28.67 23.26 -18.07
CA CYS A 45 28.29 22.23 -19.03
C CYS A 45 27.40 22.79 -20.15
N PHE A 46 27.57 22.31 -21.38
CA PHE A 46 26.63 22.61 -22.48
C PHE A 46 25.26 21.98 -22.23
N ALA A 47 25.25 20.78 -21.66
CA ALA A 47 24.05 20.07 -21.22
C ALA A 47 24.40 19.18 -20.02
N CYS A 48 23.40 18.86 -19.20
CA CYS A 48 23.60 17.93 -18.10
C CYS A 48 23.45 16.49 -18.56
N ARG A 49 24.33 15.61 -18.07
CA ARG A 49 24.27 14.17 -18.29
C ARG A 49 23.04 13.55 -17.64
N ASN A 50 22.72 14.00 -16.43
CA ASN A 50 21.58 13.52 -15.65
C ASN A 50 20.55 14.63 -15.47
N PHE A 51 20.71 15.48 -14.45
CA PHE A 51 19.72 16.51 -14.13
C PHE A 51 20.31 17.90 -14.07
N ASN A 52 19.55 18.88 -14.56
CA ASN A 52 19.83 20.29 -14.35
C ASN A 52 19.08 20.79 -13.10
N ASN A 53 19.85 21.17 -12.08
CA ASN A 53 19.35 21.78 -10.86
C ASN A 53 19.66 23.28 -10.86
N SER A 54 18.77 24.08 -11.47
CA SER A 54 18.88 25.55 -11.48
C SER A 54 20.23 26.06 -12.03
N GLY A 55 20.79 25.38 -13.03
CA GLY A 55 22.04 25.73 -13.71
C GLY A 55 23.21 24.79 -13.41
N SER A 56 23.20 24.08 -12.28
CA SER A 56 24.24 23.08 -11.93
C SER A 56 23.81 21.68 -12.38
N CYS A 57 24.72 20.95 -13.03
CA CYS A 57 24.49 19.58 -13.44
C CYS A 57 24.78 18.59 -12.31
N VAL A 58 23.74 17.91 -11.84
CA VAL A 58 23.79 17.00 -10.70
C VAL A 58 23.40 15.57 -11.10
N PRO A 59 23.98 14.54 -10.45
CA PRO A 59 23.63 13.14 -10.72
C PRO A 59 22.21 12.79 -10.27
N GLN A 60 21.70 13.44 -9.22
CA GLN A 60 20.36 13.26 -8.69
C GLN A 60 19.81 14.59 -8.16
N CYS A 61 18.50 14.81 -8.29
CA CYS A 61 17.85 15.95 -7.66
C CYS A 61 17.90 15.84 -6.12
N PRO A 62 17.88 16.98 -5.41
CA PRO A 62 17.77 17.02 -3.95
C PRO A 62 16.69 16.08 -3.41
N GLN A 63 17.10 15.10 -2.59
CA GLN A 63 16.22 14.05 -2.08
C GLN A 63 15.05 14.63 -1.27
N THR A 64 13.90 13.96 -1.31
CA THR A 64 12.68 14.38 -0.59
C THR A 64 12.77 14.20 0.92
N VAL A 65 13.66 13.32 1.36
CA VAL A 65 13.96 13.08 2.77
C VAL A 65 15.46 13.13 3.02
N ILE A 66 15.84 13.61 4.20
CA ILE A 66 17.22 13.69 4.68
C ILE A 66 17.31 13.13 6.09
N TYR A 67 18.44 12.54 6.43
CA TYR A 67 18.69 11.99 7.75
C TYR A 67 18.97 13.13 8.75
N ASN A 68 18.18 13.21 9.82
CA ASN A 68 18.39 14.14 10.91
C ASN A 68 19.22 13.47 12.03
N ARG A 69 20.36 14.08 12.35
CA ARG A 69 21.33 13.59 13.36
C ARG A 69 20.78 13.62 14.79
N LEU A 70 19.85 14.51 15.10
CA LEU A 70 19.28 14.66 16.45
C LEU A 70 18.16 13.65 16.72
N THR A 71 17.33 13.38 15.72
CA THR A 71 16.15 12.50 15.85
C THR A 71 16.41 11.07 15.38
N TYR A 72 17.52 10.83 14.69
CA TYR A 72 17.95 9.54 14.14
C TYR A 72 16.95 8.93 13.15
N ARG A 73 16.34 9.80 12.32
CA ARG A 73 15.31 9.43 11.36
C ARG A 73 15.47 10.18 10.05
N MET A 74 14.88 9.63 9.00
CA MET A 74 14.66 10.34 7.75
C MET A 74 13.50 11.32 7.93
N GLU A 75 13.74 12.59 7.65
CA GLU A 75 12.77 13.67 7.78
C GLU A 75 12.62 14.42 6.44
N PRO A 76 11.49 15.09 6.20
CA PRO A 76 11.28 15.86 4.97
C PRO A 76 12.39 16.90 4.76
N ASN A 77 12.98 16.92 3.57
CA ASN A 77 14.00 17.88 3.21
C ASN A 77 13.35 19.21 2.73
N PRO A 78 13.60 20.36 3.39
CA PRO A 78 13.06 21.64 2.95
C PRO A 78 13.51 22.05 1.54
N ASN A 79 14.69 21.57 1.11
CA ASN A 79 15.27 21.86 -0.20
C ASN A 79 14.98 20.76 -1.23
N ALA A 80 14.02 19.87 -0.96
CA ALA A 80 13.63 18.80 -1.86
C ALA A 80 13.24 19.33 -3.24
N LYS A 81 13.64 18.62 -4.29
CA LYS A 81 13.17 18.84 -5.65
C LYS A 81 12.83 17.52 -6.31
N TYR A 82 11.84 17.55 -7.19
CA TYR A 82 11.38 16.42 -7.95
C TYR A 82 12.07 16.35 -9.31
N GLN A 83 12.32 15.14 -9.77
CA GLN A 83 12.82 14.85 -11.11
C GLN A 83 11.68 15.03 -12.11
N TYR A 84 11.85 15.94 -13.06
CA TYR A 84 10.93 16.12 -14.17
C TYR A 84 11.73 16.09 -15.49
N GLY A 85 11.70 14.94 -16.18
CA GLY A 85 12.59 14.70 -17.31
C GLY A 85 14.06 14.82 -16.88
N SER A 86 14.81 15.75 -17.48
CA SER A 86 16.22 16.02 -17.17
C SER A 86 16.44 17.27 -16.29
N ILE A 87 15.40 17.74 -15.58
CA ILE A 87 15.50 18.92 -14.70
C ILE A 87 14.96 18.64 -13.29
N CYS A 88 15.41 19.43 -12.32
CA CYS A 88 14.93 19.39 -10.94
C CYS A 88 13.96 20.54 -10.67
N VAL A 89 12.72 20.23 -10.28
CA VAL A 89 11.66 21.21 -10.01
C VAL A 89 11.20 21.16 -8.56
N THR A 90 10.85 22.31 -7.97
CA THR A 90 10.33 22.36 -6.59
C THR A 90 8.89 21.85 -6.50
N GLN A 91 8.12 21.96 -7.60
CA GLN A 91 6.75 21.47 -7.70
C GLN A 91 6.56 20.81 -9.06
N CYS A 92 5.86 19.67 -9.09
CA CYS A 92 5.48 19.06 -10.35
C CYS A 92 4.46 19.93 -11.09
N PRO A 93 4.47 19.95 -12.44
CA PRO A 93 3.43 20.62 -13.21
C PRO A 93 2.03 20.03 -12.89
N LYS A 94 0.98 20.85 -13.03
CA LYS A 94 -0.39 20.52 -12.55
C LYS A 94 -0.99 19.20 -13.05
N ILE A 95 -0.58 18.72 -14.23
CA ILE A 95 -1.08 17.48 -14.83
C ILE A 95 -0.29 16.23 -14.38
N PHE A 96 0.80 16.42 -13.64
CA PHE A 96 1.65 15.34 -13.14
C PHE A 96 1.36 15.05 -11.66
N VAL A 97 1.72 13.84 -11.25
CA VAL A 97 1.61 13.33 -9.88
C VAL A 97 3.01 13.03 -9.37
N VAL A 98 3.24 13.26 -8.08
CA VAL A 98 4.53 12.94 -7.43
C VAL A 98 4.57 11.45 -7.13
N ASP A 99 5.58 10.73 -7.64
CA ASP A 99 5.92 9.39 -7.17
C ASP A 99 7.34 9.35 -6.59
N GLY A 100 7.44 9.21 -5.27
CA GLY A 100 8.71 9.23 -4.56
C GLY A 100 9.44 10.57 -4.73
N SER A 101 10.45 10.60 -5.60
CA SER A 101 11.26 11.79 -5.93
C SER A 101 11.08 12.26 -7.38
N SER A 102 10.07 11.76 -8.11
CA SER A 102 9.86 12.03 -9.53
C SER A 102 8.44 12.52 -9.83
N CYS A 103 8.29 13.30 -10.90
CA CYS A 103 7.00 13.68 -11.46
C CYS A 103 6.62 12.68 -12.56
N VAL A 104 5.53 11.93 -12.35
CA VAL A 104 5.02 10.93 -13.30
C VAL A 104 3.63 11.34 -13.79
N SER A 105 3.24 10.91 -14.99
CA SER A 105 1.92 11.23 -15.53
C SER A 105 0.81 10.46 -14.79
N ASN A 106 1.08 9.20 -14.44
CA ASN A 106 0.15 8.30 -13.79
C ASN A 106 0.89 7.50 -12.70
N CYS A 107 0.19 7.15 -11.62
CA CYS A 107 0.77 6.27 -10.62
C CYS A 107 1.04 4.86 -11.17
N PRO A 108 2.11 4.19 -10.71
CA PRO A 108 2.34 2.78 -10.98
C PRO A 108 1.16 1.90 -10.54
N SER A 109 1.00 0.72 -11.13
CA SER A 109 -0.15 -0.17 -10.91
C SER A 109 -0.37 -0.62 -9.46
N ASN A 110 0.65 -0.51 -8.60
CA ASN A 110 0.60 -0.86 -7.17
C ASN A 110 0.45 0.37 -6.24
N LYS A 111 0.24 1.57 -6.81
CA LYS A 111 0.04 2.82 -6.10
C LYS A 111 -1.25 3.50 -6.57
N MET A 112 -1.82 4.31 -5.70
CA MET A 112 -2.99 5.13 -6.01
C MET A 112 -2.68 6.62 -5.84
N GLU A 113 -3.36 7.46 -6.61
CA GLU A 113 -3.26 8.91 -6.48
C GLU A 113 -4.02 9.36 -5.23
N VAL A 114 -3.33 10.09 -4.36
CA VAL A 114 -3.86 10.69 -3.14
C VAL A 114 -3.49 12.16 -3.14
N GLU A 115 -4.45 13.02 -2.79
CA GLU A 115 -4.20 14.45 -2.65
C GLU A 115 -3.88 14.76 -1.18
N LYS A 116 -2.67 15.26 -0.92
CA LYS A 116 -2.21 15.71 0.41
C LYS A 116 -1.79 17.16 0.33
N ASN A 117 -2.43 18.03 1.12
CA ASN A 117 -2.15 19.47 1.16
C ASN A 117 -2.15 20.13 -0.25
N GLY A 118 -3.06 19.69 -1.14
CA GLY A 118 -3.16 20.19 -2.52
C GLY A 118 -2.12 19.64 -3.50
N VAL A 119 -1.28 18.67 -3.09
CA VAL A 119 -0.30 18.01 -3.95
C VAL A 119 -0.74 16.57 -4.21
N LYS A 120 -0.88 16.22 -5.50
CA LYS A 120 -1.18 14.86 -5.96
C LYS A 120 0.06 13.99 -5.81
N THR A 121 -0.04 12.93 -5.01
CA THR A 121 1.06 12.01 -4.69
C THR A 121 0.62 10.56 -4.85
N CYS A 122 1.52 9.69 -5.33
CA CYS A 122 1.29 8.26 -5.45
C CYS A 122 1.63 7.55 -4.14
N GLU A 123 0.65 6.90 -3.52
CA GLU A 123 0.84 6.12 -2.29
C GLU A 123 0.62 4.63 -2.54
N PRO A 124 1.40 3.73 -1.91
CA PRO A 124 1.16 2.29 -1.99
C PRO A 124 -0.26 1.92 -1.56
N CYS A 125 -0.91 1.07 -2.35
CA CYS A 125 -2.25 0.57 -2.04
C CYS A 125 -2.22 -0.37 -0.83
N LYS A 126 -3.26 -0.34 0.00
CA LYS A 126 -3.46 -1.31 1.09
C LYS A 126 -4.05 -2.59 0.49
N GLY A 127 -3.21 -3.45 -0.06
CA GLY A 127 -3.65 -4.62 -0.82
C GLY A 127 -3.83 -4.29 -2.30
N LEU A 128 -4.99 -4.62 -2.88
CA LEU A 128 -5.29 -4.30 -4.28
C LEU A 128 -5.57 -2.81 -4.44
N CYS A 129 -5.09 -2.22 -5.54
CA CYS A 129 -5.37 -0.82 -5.82
C CYS A 129 -6.83 -0.58 -6.15
N PRO A 130 -7.41 0.55 -5.71
CA PRO A 130 -8.80 0.86 -6.00
C PRO A 130 -9.11 0.83 -7.50
N LYS A 131 -9.97 -0.10 -7.91
CA LYS A 131 -10.49 -0.18 -9.28
C LYS A 131 -12.01 -0.05 -9.23
N VAL A 132 -12.51 0.98 -9.92
CA VAL A 132 -13.94 1.24 -10.03
C VAL A 132 -14.49 0.52 -11.27
N CYS A 133 -15.55 -0.25 -11.09
CA CYS A 133 -16.20 -1.01 -12.16
C CYS A 133 -17.71 -0.77 -12.17
N HIS A 134 -18.33 -0.86 -13.34
CA HIS A 134 -19.75 -0.55 -13.50
C HIS A 134 -20.64 -1.78 -13.23
N GLY A 135 -21.69 -1.59 -12.43
CA GLY A 135 -22.64 -2.65 -12.06
C GLY A 135 -23.83 -2.83 -13.02
N THR A 136 -24.76 -3.72 -12.64
CA THR A 136 -25.92 -4.18 -13.43
C THR A 136 -27.11 -3.20 -13.44
N SER A 137 -26.90 -1.94 -13.05
CA SER A 137 -27.92 -0.87 -13.08
C SER A 137 -27.26 0.52 -13.05
N TRP A 138 -26.19 0.69 -13.84
CA TRP A 138 -25.42 1.94 -13.88
C TRP A 138 -25.96 2.95 -14.91
N THR A 139 -26.39 2.49 -16.09
CA THR A 139 -27.09 3.29 -17.13
C THR A 139 -28.30 2.51 -17.68
N ASP A 140 -29.19 3.19 -18.43
CA ASP A 140 -30.41 2.61 -19.03
C ASP A 140 -30.14 1.47 -20.04
N SER A 141 -28.87 1.25 -20.40
CA SER A 141 -28.40 0.24 -21.35
C SER A 141 -27.68 -0.95 -20.71
N ASN A 142 -27.62 -1.05 -19.38
CA ASN A 142 -26.84 -2.09 -18.70
C ASN A 142 -27.63 -3.38 -18.42
N SER A 143 -26.89 -4.50 -18.36
CA SER A 143 -27.42 -5.83 -18.03
C SER A 143 -28.18 -5.82 -16.71
N GLU A 144 -29.38 -6.39 -16.66
CA GLU A 144 -30.23 -6.41 -15.47
C GLU A 144 -29.63 -7.23 -14.31
N THR A 145 -28.80 -8.24 -14.62
CA THR A 145 -28.20 -9.17 -13.68
C THR A 145 -26.76 -9.52 -14.07
N VAL A 146 -25.97 -9.98 -13.08
CA VAL A 146 -24.65 -10.55 -13.31
C VAL A 146 -24.84 -11.92 -13.94
N ASP A 147 -24.20 -12.14 -15.08
CA ASP A 147 -24.33 -13.35 -15.88
C ASP A 147 -22.98 -13.79 -16.46
N ALA A 148 -22.98 -14.90 -17.21
CA ALA A 148 -21.77 -15.46 -17.81
C ALA A 148 -21.09 -14.52 -18.83
N ARG A 149 -21.78 -13.51 -19.37
CA ARG A 149 -21.24 -12.56 -20.36
C ARG A 149 -20.54 -11.38 -19.71
N ASN A 150 -21.04 -10.91 -18.57
CA ASN A 150 -20.52 -9.69 -17.93
C ASN A 150 -19.62 -9.94 -16.71
N ILE A 151 -19.61 -11.15 -16.13
CA ILE A 151 -18.89 -11.41 -14.87
C ILE A 151 -17.38 -11.10 -14.93
N GLU A 152 -16.74 -11.30 -16.08
CA GLU A 152 -15.30 -11.05 -16.25
C GLU A 152 -14.95 -9.55 -16.22
N SER A 153 -15.92 -8.66 -16.45
CA SER A 153 -15.72 -7.21 -16.29
C SER A 153 -15.44 -6.80 -14.84
N PHE A 154 -15.77 -7.66 -13.88
CA PHE A 154 -15.57 -7.43 -12.45
C PHE A 154 -14.19 -7.88 -11.93
N ILE A 155 -13.29 -8.40 -12.78
CA ILE A 155 -11.96 -8.87 -12.37
C ILE A 155 -11.16 -7.72 -11.73
N ASN A 156 -10.66 -7.97 -10.51
CA ASN A 156 -9.87 -7.05 -9.68
C ASN A 156 -10.60 -5.75 -9.30
N CYS A 157 -11.93 -5.72 -9.37
CA CYS A 157 -12.70 -4.56 -8.96
C CYS A 157 -12.80 -4.51 -7.44
N THR A 158 -12.49 -3.36 -6.85
CA THR A 158 -12.62 -3.13 -5.41
C THR A 158 -13.82 -2.23 -5.08
N LYS A 159 -14.21 -1.38 -6.04
CA LYS A 159 -15.39 -0.51 -5.93
C LYS A 159 -16.36 -0.76 -7.07
N ILE A 160 -17.62 -0.96 -6.73
CA ILE A 160 -18.69 -1.10 -7.72
C ILE A 160 -19.49 0.19 -7.80
N GLN A 161 -19.59 0.74 -9.00
CA GLN A 161 -20.42 1.89 -9.36
C GLN A 161 -21.64 1.36 -10.12
N GLY A 162 -22.70 1.06 -9.37
CA GLY A 162 -23.90 0.38 -9.88
C GLY A 162 -24.39 -0.65 -8.86
N SER A 163 -25.57 -1.22 -9.10
CA SER A 163 -26.07 -2.32 -8.26
C SER A 163 -25.44 -3.63 -8.68
N LEU A 164 -25.46 -4.61 -7.78
CA LEU A 164 -25.17 -6.01 -8.12
C LEU A 164 -26.45 -6.82 -7.94
N ASN A 165 -27.01 -7.28 -9.05
CA ASN A 165 -28.20 -8.11 -9.09
C ASN A 165 -27.82 -9.55 -9.48
N PHE A 166 -28.18 -10.52 -8.65
CA PHE A 166 -28.05 -11.95 -8.92
C PHE A 166 -29.45 -12.57 -9.02
N LEU A 167 -29.94 -12.69 -10.24
CA LEU A 167 -31.27 -13.20 -10.57
C LEU A 167 -31.17 -14.60 -11.17
N VAL A 168 -32.30 -15.29 -11.27
CA VAL A 168 -32.37 -16.65 -11.84
C VAL A 168 -31.84 -16.68 -13.27
N THR A 169 -32.19 -15.68 -14.09
CA THR A 169 -31.73 -15.53 -15.48
C THR A 169 -30.22 -15.38 -15.64
N GLY A 170 -29.52 -14.88 -14.61
CA GLY A 170 -28.07 -14.76 -14.60
C GLY A 170 -27.38 -16.02 -14.09
N ILE A 171 -27.87 -16.56 -12.96
CA ILE A 171 -27.27 -17.75 -12.31
C ILE A 171 -27.55 -19.03 -13.09
N GLU A 172 -28.81 -19.30 -13.43
CA GLU A 172 -29.23 -20.51 -14.16
C GLU A 172 -29.13 -20.33 -15.68
N GLY A 173 -28.89 -19.10 -16.14
CA GLY A 173 -28.84 -18.75 -17.56
C GLY A 173 -30.20 -18.34 -18.12
N ASP A 174 -30.18 -17.82 -19.34
CA ASP A 174 -31.36 -17.34 -20.06
C ASP A 174 -31.36 -17.93 -21.47
N ALA A 175 -32.19 -18.96 -21.68
CA ALA A 175 -32.31 -19.64 -22.95
C ALA A 175 -32.85 -18.72 -24.07
N TYR A 176 -33.74 -17.77 -23.74
CA TYR A 176 -34.32 -16.85 -24.72
C TYR A 176 -33.25 -15.90 -25.27
N ASN A 177 -32.45 -15.32 -24.37
CA ASN A 177 -31.35 -14.44 -24.74
C ASN A 177 -30.04 -15.17 -25.07
N LYS A 178 -30.03 -16.51 -25.08
CA LYS A 178 -28.86 -17.37 -25.34
C LYS A 178 -27.70 -17.12 -24.36
N VAL A 179 -28.00 -16.88 -23.09
CA VAL A 179 -27.03 -16.71 -22.01
C VAL A 179 -26.84 -18.07 -21.34
N PRO A 180 -25.62 -18.65 -21.32
CA PRO A 180 -25.39 -19.90 -20.60
C PRO A 180 -25.47 -19.70 -19.08
N PRO A 181 -25.69 -20.77 -18.30
CA PRO A 181 -25.61 -20.72 -16.85
C PRO A 181 -24.26 -20.16 -16.38
N LEU A 182 -24.28 -19.42 -15.27
CA LEU A 182 -23.07 -18.87 -14.70
C LEU A 182 -22.25 -19.97 -14.01
N ASP A 183 -20.97 -20.06 -14.32
CA ASP A 183 -20.03 -20.91 -13.59
C ASP A 183 -19.88 -20.39 -12.14
N PRO A 184 -20.26 -21.17 -11.11
CA PRO A 184 -20.17 -20.75 -9.71
C PRO A 184 -18.76 -20.31 -9.31
N GLU A 185 -17.71 -20.92 -9.86
CA GLU A 185 -16.33 -20.58 -9.50
C GLU A 185 -15.96 -19.15 -9.92
N LYS A 186 -16.57 -18.63 -11.00
CA LYS A 186 -16.36 -17.25 -11.44
C LYS A 186 -16.93 -16.22 -10.45
N LEU A 187 -17.87 -16.58 -9.56
CA LEU A 187 -18.35 -15.68 -8.51
C LEU A 187 -17.26 -15.25 -7.54
N LYS A 188 -16.16 -16.02 -7.41
CA LYS A 188 -15.00 -15.66 -6.58
C LYS A 188 -14.30 -14.38 -7.04
N ILE A 189 -14.58 -13.89 -8.25
CA ILE A 189 -14.14 -12.58 -8.74
C ILE A 189 -14.55 -11.46 -7.78
N PHE A 190 -15.72 -11.57 -7.14
CA PHE A 190 -16.21 -10.56 -6.22
C PHE A 190 -15.47 -10.50 -4.89
N ASN A 191 -14.54 -11.44 -4.62
CA ASN A 191 -13.77 -11.44 -3.38
C ASN A 191 -12.90 -10.19 -3.22
N THR A 192 -12.59 -9.48 -4.30
CA THR A 192 -11.83 -8.22 -4.22
C THR A 192 -12.70 -7.00 -3.91
N VAL A 193 -14.03 -7.13 -3.95
CA VAL A 193 -14.96 -6.01 -3.76
C VAL A 193 -15.04 -5.62 -2.30
N GLU A 194 -14.74 -4.35 -2.03
CA GLU A 194 -14.75 -3.75 -0.70
C GLU A 194 -15.92 -2.76 -0.53
N GLU A 195 -16.39 -2.14 -1.61
CA GLU A 195 -17.39 -1.09 -1.54
C GLU A 195 -18.37 -1.16 -2.72
N ILE A 196 -19.66 -1.08 -2.41
CA ILE A 196 -20.71 -0.76 -3.39
C ILE A 196 -21.02 0.73 -3.21
N THR A 197 -20.49 1.53 -4.13
CA THR A 197 -20.43 3.00 -4.02
C THR A 197 -21.77 3.66 -4.31
N GLY A 198 -22.00 4.84 -3.70
CA GLY A 198 -23.06 5.77 -4.06
C GLY A 198 -24.49 5.28 -3.81
N VAL A 199 -25.22 5.07 -4.90
CA VAL A 199 -26.69 5.11 -4.99
C VAL A 199 -27.24 3.69 -5.19
N TYR A 200 -26.54 2.63 -4.75
CA TYR A 200 -26.80 1.27 -5.24
C TYR A 200 -26.83 0.20 -4.16
N PHE A 201 -27.41 -0.96 -4.50
CA PHE A 201 -27.75 -2.05 -3.58
C PHE A 201 -27.19 -3.41 -4.04
N LEU A 202 -27.10 -4.35 -3.11
CA LEU A 202 -26.79 -5.76 -3.37
C LEU A 202 -28.09 -6.57 -3.30
N ASN A 203 -28.49 -7.18 -4.42
CA ASN A 203 -29.74 -7.92 -4.55
C ASN A 203 -29.47 -9.35 -5.03
N ILE A 204 -29.75 -10.31 -4.16
CA ILE A 204 -29.49 -11.73 -4.39
C ILE A 204 -30.83 -12.46 -4.28
N GLN A 205 -31.35 -12.91 -5.42
CA GLN A 205 -32.60 -13.67 -5.55
C GLN A 205 -32.38 -15.08 -6.10
N SER A 206 -31.20 -15.33 -6.68
CA SER A 206 -30.73 -16.66 -7.05
C SER A 206 -29.26 -16.80 -6.65
N TRP A 207 -28.86 -18.02 -6.29
CA TRP A 207 -27.50 -18.37 -5.94
C TRP A 207 -27.23 -19.84 -6.29
N PRO A 208 -26.00 -20.21 -6.72
CA PRO A 208 -25.68 -21.59 -7.01
C PRO A 208 -25.93 -22.53 -5.82
N ALA A 209 -26.54 -23.69 -6.09
CA ALA A 209 -26.83 -24.68 -5.05
C ALA A 209 -25.56 -25.29 -4.41
N SER A 210 -24.43 -25.27 -5.13
CA SER A 210 -23.12 -25.73 -4.64
C SER A 210 -22.48 -24.79 -3.62
N MET A 211 -22.97 -23.55 -3.47
CA MET A 211 -22.44 -22.55 -2.55
C MET A 211 -23.40 -22.34 -1.37
N SER A 212 -22.91 -22.60 -0.15
CA SER A 212 -23.68 -22.52 1.10
C SER A 212 -23.66 -21.14 1.78
N ASP A 213 -22.86 -20.21 1.27
CA ASP A 213 -22.75 -18.85 1.80
C ASP A 213 -22.45 -17.80 0.71
N LEU A 214 -22.32 -16.54 1.11
CA LEU A 214 -21.95 -15.40 0.26
C LEU A 214 -20.50 -14.94 0.55
N SER A 215 -19.61 -15.84 0.96
CA SER A 215 -18.21 -15.55 1.31
C SER A 215 -17.40 -14.96 0.14
N VAL A 216 -17.90 -15.04 -1.09
CA VAL A 216 -17.36 -14.28 -2.23
C VAL A 216 -17.42 -12.77 -2.00
N PHE A 217 -18.22 -12.28 -1.06
CA PHE A 217 -18.25 -10.88 -0.61
C PHE A 217 -17.58 -10.69 0.76
N SER A 218 -16.65 -11.56 1.16
CA SER A 218 -16.03 -11.52 2.49
C SER A 218 -15.23 -10.24 2.78
N ASN A 219 -14.78 -9.51 1.75
CA ASN A 219 -14.08 -8.23 1.88
C ASN A 219 -14.99 -7.01 1.72
N LEU A 220 -16.29 -7.21 1.45
CA LEU A 220 -17.26 -6.11 1.31
C LEU A 220 -17.44 -5.42 2.67
N GLN A 221 -17.03 -4.16 2.76
CA GLN A 221 -17.04 -3.35 3.98
C GLN A 221 -18.23 -2.41 4.05
N THR A 222 -18.62 -1.82 2.92
CA THR A 222 -19.62 -0.75 2.88
C THR A 222 -20.59 -0.89 1.71
N ILE A 223 -21.87 -0.70 2.01
CA ILE A 223 -22.93 -0.48 1.02
C ILE A 223 -23.50 0.92 1.25
N GLN A 224 -23.36 1.84 0.30
CA GLN A 224 -23.77 3.23 0.51
C GLN A 224 -25.29 3.47 0.38
N GLY A 225 -25.98 2.80 -0.55
CA GLY A 225 -27.46 2.71 -0.56
C GLY A 225 -28.28 3.96 -0.93
N ARG A 226 -27.77 4.99 -1.62
CA ARG A 226 -28.57 6.22 -1.89
C ARG A 226 -29.73 6.09 -2.92
N LYS A 227 -29.85 4.98 -3.71
CA LYS A 227 -31.01 4.64 -4.59
C LYS A 227 -31.37 3.22 -4.22
N LEU A 228 -32.59 3.04 -3.75
CA LEU A 228 -33.00 1.81 -3.11
C LEU A 228 -33.90 1.01 -4.02
N TYR A 229 -33.71 -0.32 -4.09
CA TYR A 229 -34.74 -1.18 -4.66
C TYR A 229 -35.82 -1.40 -3.61
N LYS A 230 -36.98 -0.76 -3.78
CA LYS A 230 -38.09 -0.82 -2.83
C LYS A 230 -37.66 -0.48 -1.38
N SER A 231 -36.77 0.50 -1.23
CA SER A 231 -36.19 0.94 0.05
C SER A 231 -35.14 0.02 0.70
N TYR A 232 -34.65 -1.01 -0.02
CA TYR A 232 -33.63 -1.93 0.49
C TYR A 232 -32.25 -1.72 -0.15
N ALA A 233 -31.19 -1.79 0.67
CA ALA A 233 -29.78 -1.73 0.27
C ALA A 233 -29.12 -3.12 0.20
N LEU A 234 -29.64 -4.08 0.96
CA LEU A 234 -29.24 -5.49 0.91
C LEU A 234 -30.49 -6.36 0.87
N MET A 235 -30.60 -7.22 -0.14
CA MET A 235 -31.71 -8.14 -0.32
C MET A 235 -31.18 -9.56 -0.57
N VAL A 236 -31.61 -10.53 0.25
CA VAL A 236 -31.26 -11.96 0.11
C VAL A 236 -32.54 -12.78 0.27
N VAL A 237 -33.09 -13.28 -0.83
CA VAL A 237 -34.46 -13.80 -0.85
C VAL A 237 -34.60 -15.16 -1.54
N LYS A 238 -35.32 -16.08 -0.89
CA LYS A 238 -35.72 -17.40 -1.42
C LYS A 238 -34.56 -18.32 -1.83
N ILE A 239 -33.41 -18.22 -1.16
CA ILE A 239 -32.22 -19.02 -1.44
C ILE A 239 -32.10 -20.14 -0.41
N ASN A 240 -32.58 -21.32 -0.76
CA ASN A 240 -32.63 -22.45 0.18
C ASN A 240 -31.28 -23.15 0.39
N SER A 241 -30.32 -22.99 -0.52
CA SER A 241 -28.97 -23.56 -0.37
C SER A 241 -28.11 -22.84 0.69
N LEU A 242 -28.43 -21.58 1.01
CA LEU A 242 -27.65 -20.79 1.97
C LEU A 242 -27.87 -21.26 3.41
N THR A 243 -26.77 -21.49 4.12
CA THR A 243 -26.71 -21.80 5.55
C THR A 243 -26.19 -20.64 6.38
N SER A 244 -25.40 -19.74 5.80
CA SER A 244 -24.84 -18.54 6.44
C SER A 244 -24.67 -17.40 5.42
N LEU A 245 -24.53 -16.16 5.90
CA LEU A 245 -24.29 -15.02 5.01
C LEU A 245 -22.80 -14.89 4.63
N GLY A 246 -21.87 -15.02 5.58
CA GLY A 246 -20.44 -14.92 5.29
C GLY A 246 -19.90 -13.52 4.98
N LEU A 247 -20.68 -12.45 5.27
CA LEU A 247 -20.33 -11.05 5.01
C LEU A 247 -19.39 -10.47 6.09
N ARG A 248 -18.28 -11.14 6.38
CA ARG A 248 -17.46 -10.90 7.58
C ARG A 248 -16.90 -9.48 7.75
N SER A 249 -16.59 -8.79 6.65
CA SER A 249 -16.01 -7.44 6.71
C SER A 249 -17.05 -6.33 6.69
N LEU A 250 -18.34 -6.65 6.58
CA LEU A 250 -19.40 -5.66 6.42
C LEU A 250 -19.58 -4.86 7.71
N GLN A 251 -19.29 -3.56 7.63
CA GLN A 251 -19.31 -2.65 8.77
C GLN A 251 -20.40 -1.58 8.66
N ASN A 252 -20.74 -1.14 7.43
CA ASN A 252 -21.66 -0.02 7.25
C ASN A 252 -22.65 -0.26 6.11
N ILE A 253 -23.92 0.00 6.39
CA ILE A 253 -24.97 0.20 5.37
C ILE A 253 -25.52 1.60 5.61
N ASN A 254 -25.09 2.56 4.78
CA ASN A 254 -25.28 3.98 5.09
C ASN A 254 -26.73 4.46 4.91
N ASP A 255 -27.44 3.90 3.93
CA ASP A 255 -28.84 4.22 3.63
C ASP A 255 -29.54 2.95 3.09
N GLY A 256 -30.84 2.81 3.33
CA GLY A 256 -31.63 1.63 2.96
C GLY A 256 -31.73 0.52 3.98
N ALA A 257 -32.84 -0.22 3.92
CA ALA A 257 -33.12 -1.34 4.81
C ALA A 257 -32.51 -2.67 4.31
N VAL A 258 -32.46 -3.67 5.20
CA VAL A 258 -32.03 -5.04 4.89
C VAL A 258 -33.27 -5.93 4.77
N TYR A 259 -33.36 -6.73 3.70
CA TYR A 259 -34.45 -7.65 3.47
C TYR A 259 -33.94 -9.09 3.26
N ILE A 260 -34.04 -9.90 4.31
CA ILE A 260 -33.64 -11.31 4.29
C ILE A 260 -34.88 -12.15 4.58
N LYS A 261 -35.41 -12.86 3.57
CA LYS A 261 -36.66 -13.62 3.72
C LYS A 261 -36.73 -14.85 2.82
N GLY A 262 -37.31 -15.93 3.34
CA GLY A 262 -37.61 -17.14 2.56
C GLY A 262 -36.39 -18.05 2.33
N ASN A 263 -35.29 -17.83 3.03
CA ASN A 263 -34.09 -18.67 2.99
C ASN A 263 -34.22 -19.75 4.08
N LYS A 264 -34.74 -20.94 3.74
CA LYS A 264 -35.19 -21.93 4.75
C LYS A 264 -34.09 -22.48 5.66
N ASN A 265 -32.86 -22.59 5.14
CA ASN A 265 -31.73 -23.18 5.86
C ASN A 265 -30.76 -22.13 6.44
N LEU A 266 -31.05 -20.83 6.24
CA LEU A 266 -30.16 -19.74 6.62
C LEU A 266 -30.17 -19.55 8.15
N CYS A 267 -28.98 -19.58 8.74
CA CYS A 267 -28.73 -19.41 10.16
C CYS A 267 -27.86 -18.17 10.41
N TYR A 268 -27.64 -17.84 11.70
CA TYR A 268 -26.75 -16.77 12.21
C TYR A 268 -27.18 -15.33 11.93
N HIS A 269 -28.02 -15.08 10.92
CA HIS A 269 -28.47 -13.74 10.52
C HIS A 269 -29.15 -12.94 11.66
N ASP A 270 -29.66 -13.63 12.68
CA ASP A 270 -30.41 -13.12 13.82
C ASP A 270 -29.48 -12.73 14.97
N THR A 271 -28.25 -13.25 14.97
CA THR A 271 -27.22 -12.92 15.95
C THR A 271 -26.60 -11.55 15.66
N VAL A 272 -26.57 -11.13 14.39
CA VAL A 272 -25.99 -9.86 13.96
C VAL A 272 -26.80 -8.70 14.50
N ASN A 273 -26.14 -7.76 15.18
CA ASN A 273 -26.79 -6.54 15.64
C ASN A 273 -26.98 -5.51 14.51
N TRP A 274 -27.99 -5.74 13.66
CA TRP A 274 -28.31 -4.86 12.53
C TRP A 274 -28.63 -3.41 12.93
N THR A 275 -29.01 -3.12 14.19
CA THR A 275 -29.22 -1.72 14.65
C THR A 275 -27.98 -0.85 14.43
N ARG A 276 -26.80 -1.44 14.64
CA ARG A 276 -25.51 -0.76 14.56
C ARG A 276 -25.09 -0.55 13.11
N LEU A 277 -25.52 -1.44 12.21
CA LEU A 277 -25.25 -1.36 10.78
C LEU A 277 -26.21 -0.41 10.04
N LEU A 278 -27.46 -0.25 10.52
CA LEU A 278 -28.57 0.44 9.83
C LEU A 278 -29.07 1.72 10.51
N GLY A 279 -28.50 2.12 11.65
CA GLY A 279 -28.95 3.31 12.39
C GLY A 279 -30.38 3.24 12.97
N SER A 280 -31.12 2.12 12.83
CA SER A 280 -32.49 1.95 13.35
C SER A 280 -32.87 0.48 13.63
N ARG A 281 -33.93 0.26 14.42
CA ARG A 281 -34.20 -1.00 15.18
C ARG A 281 -34.71 -2.19 14.35
N PRO A 282 -34.12 -3.39 14.44
CA PRO A 282 -34.69 -4.65 13.94
C PRO A 282 -35.46 -5.43 15.01
N GLN A 283 -36.46 -6.20 14.55
CA GLN A 283 -37.23 -7.16 15.34
C GLN A 283 -36.48 -8.49 15.51
N LYS A 284 -36.59 -9.09 16.69
CA LYS A 284 -35.97 -10.37 17.07
C LYS A 284 -36.73 -11.57 16.48
N LEU A 285 -36.01 -12.56 15.95
CA LEU A 285 -36.46 -13.94 15.81
C LEU A 285 -35.46 -14.87 16.53
N LYS A 286 -35.92 -16.03 17.03
CA LYS A 286 -35.16 -16.98 17.87
C LYS A 286 -34.71 -18.24 17.11
N GLU A 287 -33.49 -18.68 17.46
CA GLU A 287 -32.90 -20.05 17.51
C GLU A 287 -32.45 -20.77 16.23
N LYS A 288 -31.15 -21.17 16.18
CA LYS A 288 -30.65 -22.49 16.68
C LYS A 288 -29.12 -22.66 16.56
N HIS A 289 -28.40 -21.70 15.98
CA HIS A 289 -26.93 -21.76 15.83
C HIS A 289 -26.25 -20.61 16.57
N VAL A 290 -25.27 -20.96 17.41
CA VAL A 290 -24.56 -20.00 18.29
C VAL A 290 -23.22 -19.63 17.65
N CYS A 291 -22.85 -18.36 17.77
CA CYS A 291 -21.54 -17.87 17.34
C CYS A 291 -20.39 -18.54 18.07
N HIS A 292 -19.19 -18.46 17.48
CA HIS A 292 -17.99 -18.99 18.10
C HIS A 292 -17.77 -18.34 19.49
N PRO A 293 -17.25 -19.07 20.51
CA PRO A 293 -17.08 -18.52 21.87
C PRO A 293 -16.15 -17.29 21.99
N LEU A 294 -15.34 -17.04 20.96
CA LEU A 294 -14.44 -15.89 20.86
C LEU A 294 -15.13 -14.64 20.27
N CYS A 295 -16.34 -14.78 19.73
CA CYS A 295 -17.15 -13.65 19.27
C CYS A 295 -17.70 -12.88 20.46
N SER A 296 -17.87 -11.58 20.30
CA SER A 296 -18.57 -10.74 21.26
C SER A 296 -20.09 -10.97 21.20
N SER A 297 -20.85 -10.21 22.00
CA SER A 297 -22.31 -10.16 21.93
C SER A 297 -22.85 -9.48 20.66
N ASP A 298 -22.00 -8.96 19.77
CA ASP A 298 -22.42 -8.31 18.52
C ASP A 298 -22.87 -9.28 17.43
N GLY A 299 -22.63 -10.59 17.62
CA GLY A 299 -23.04 -11.65 16.71
C GLY A 299 -21.96 -12.12 15.74
N CYS A 300 -22.37 -12.89 14.74
CA CYS A 300 -21.50 -13.49 13.73
C CYS A 300 -22.23 -13.68 12.39
N TRP A 301 -21.46 -13.72 11.32
CA TRP A 301 -21.92 -13.90 9.94
C TRP A 301 -22.02 -15.37 9.50
N GLY A 302 -21.53 -16.28 10.34
CA GLY A 302 -21.41 -17.71 10.08
C GLY A 302 -20.66 -18.44 11.20
N PRO A 303 -20.33 -19.73 11.03
CA PRO A 303 -19.55 -20.49 11.99
C PRO A 303 -18.06 -20.10 11.95
N GLY A 304 -17.37 -20.26 13.08
CA GLY A 304 -15.92 -20.04 13.18
C GLY A 304 -15.52 -18.68 13.76
N PRO A 305 -14.26 -18.55 14.21
CA PRO A 305 -13.74 -17.34 14.85
C PRO A 305 -13.45 -16.18 13.89
N ASP A 306 -13.43 -16.41 12.58
CA ASP A 306 -13.23 -15.42 11.51
C ASP A 306 -14.54 -14.79 11.01
N GLN A 307 -15.68 -15.30 11.47
CA GLN A 307 -17.02 -14.83 11.11
C GLN A 307 -17.63 -13.92 12.17
N CYS A 308 -16.92 -13.62 13.27
CA CYS A 308 -17.42 -12.74 14.31
C CYS A 308 -17.58 -11.31 13.78
N VAL A 309 -18.67 -10.63 14.19
CA VAL A 309 -18.84 -9.19 13.92
C VAL A 309 -17.76 -8.38 14.66
N SER A 310 -17.45 -8.78 15.90
CA SER A 310 -16.34 -8.25 16.67
C SER A 310 -15.79 -9.30 17.64
N CYS A 311 -14.50 -9.21 17.96
CA CYS A 311 -13.84 -10.15 18.84
C CYS A 311 -14.02 -9.78 20.31
N LYS A 312 -14.15 -10.79 21.18
CA LYS A 312 -14.29 -10.59 22.62
C LYS A 312 -13.00 -10.09 23.29
N LYS A 313 -11.83 -10.52 22.79
CA LYS A 313 -10.52 -10.21 23.40
C LYS A 313 -9.51 -9.70 22.37
N TYR A 314 -9.03 -10.58 21.48
CA TYR A 314 -8.05 -10.20 20.47
C TYR A 314 -8.47 -10.62 19.06
N SER A 315 -7.94 -9.89 18.07
CA SER A 315 -8.11 -10.17 16.64
C SER A 315 -6.74 -10.26 15.95
N ARG A 316 -6.52 -11.34 15.19
CA ARG A 316 -5.35 -11.49 14.30
C ARG A 316 -5.85 -11.53 12.87
N GLY A 317 -5.62 -10.45 12.12
CA GLY A 317 -6.02 -10.37 10.71
C GLY A 317 -7.53 -10.60 10.48
N GLY A 318 -8.37 -10.17 11.43
CA GLY A 318 -9.83 -10.37 11.36
C GLY A 318 -10.32 -11.68 11.97
N THR A 319 -9.44 -12.60 12.36
CA THR A 319 -9.82 -13.84 13.08
C THR A 319 -9.70 -13.63 14.58
N CYS A 320 -10.75 -13.94 15.34
CA CYS A 320 -10.71 -13.82 16.79
C CYS A 320 -9.84 -14.91 17.41
N VAL A 321 -8.93 -14.50 18.28
CA VAL A 321 -7.95 -15.39 18.92
C VAL A 321 -7.97 -15.20 20.44
N PRO A 322 -7.67 -16.26 21.22
CA PRO A 322 -7.64 -16.15 22.67
C PRO A 322 -6.49 -15.25 23.16
N ASP A 323 -5.33 -15.29 22.49
CA ASP A 323 -4.16 -14.49 22.83
C ASP A 323 -3.31 -14.20 21.58
N CYS A 324 -2.61 -13.05 21.60
CA CYS A 324 -1.57 -12.74 20.62
C CYS A 324 -0.29 -13.54 20.93
N MET A 325 0.63 -13.60 19.97
CA MET A 325 1.94 -14.26 20.08
C MET A 325 2.93 -13.41 20.88
N PHE A 326 2.60 -13.11 22.13
CA PHE A 326 3.43 -12.29 23.02
C PHE A 326 4.74 -13.00 23.39
N LEU A 327 4.65 -14.30 23.72
CA LEU A 327 5.73 -15.10 24.30
C LEU A 327 6.07 -16.37 23.50
N THR A 328 5.24 -16.76 22.54
CA THR A 328 5.41 -17.94 21.69
C THR A 328 5.34 -17.54 20.21
N GLY A 329 5.75 -18.44 19.31
CA GLY A 329 5.78 -18.17 17.87
C GLY A 329 7.07 -17.52 17.37
N SER A 330 7.39 -17.78 16.09
CA SER A 330 8.54 -17.22 15.38
C SER A 330 8.37 -15.73 15.08
N GLN A 331 7.13 -15.30 14.82
CA GLN A 331 6.77 -13.89 14.65
C GLN A 331 6.08 -13.39 15.92
N ARG A 332 6.81 -12.59 16.70
CA ARG A 332 6.30 -12.00 17.94
C ARG A 332 5.29 -10.88 17.64
N GLU A 333 4.25 -10.81 18.46
CA GLU A 333 3.18 -9.83 18.33
C GLU A 333 3.07 -8.94 19.58
N PHE A 334 2.48 -7.76 19.39
CA PHE A 334 1.96 -6.92 20.47
C PHE A 334 0.48 -6.65 20.21
N ALA A 335 -0.26 -6.28 21.25
CA ALA A 335 -1.67 -5.92 21.13
C ALA A 335 -1.85 -4.41 21.11
N THR A 336 -2.64 -3.89 20.18
CA THR A 336 -3.09 -2.51 20.20
C THR A 336 -4.12 -2.28 21.32
N LYS A 337 -4.43 -1.01 21.61
CA LYS A 337 -5.49 -0.67 22.59
C LYS A 337 -6.87 -1.22 22.20
N SER A 338 -7.11 -1.47 20.91
CA SER A 338 -8.35 -2.06 20.40
C SER A 338 -8.35 -3.60 20.40
N GLY A 339 -7.27 -4.24 20.87
CA GLY A 339 -7.14 -5.71 20.89
C GLY A 339 -6.69 -6.31 19.56
N GLU A 340 -6.14 -5.53 18.64
CA GLU A 340 -5.58 -6.06 17.40
C GLU A 340 -4.15 -6.58 17.64
N CYS A 341 -3.89 -7.83 17.26
CA CYS A 341 -2.56 -8.43 17.29
C CYS A 341 -1.79 -7.98 16.06
N LEU A 342 -0.74 -7.19 16.26
CA LEU A 342 0.14 -6.73 15.20
C LEU A 342 1.57 -7.27 15.42
N PRO A 343 2.29 -7.58 14.34
CA PRO A 343 3.65 -8.08 14.46
C PRO A 343 4.61 -7.00 14.98
N CYS A 344 5.62 -7.43 15.73
CA CYS A 344 6.76 -6.61 16.09
C CYS A 344 7.59 -6.25 14.85
N HIS A 345 8.37 -5.16 14.95
CA HIS A 345 9.31 -4.78 13.90
C HIS A 345 10.34 -5.90 13.64
N PRO A 346 10.74 -6.19 12.38
CA PRO A 346 11.68 -7.27 12.07
C PRO A 346 13.03 -7.16 12.78
N GLU A 347 13.47 -5.93 13.07
CA GLU A 347 14.73 -5.64 13.80
C GLU A 347 14.65 -5.88 15.33
N CYS A 348 13.49 -6.28 15.86
CA CYS A 348 13.34 -6.60 17.28
C CYS A 348 13.87 -8.00 17.58
N LYS A 349 14.79 -8.11 18.55
CA LYS A 349 15.30 -9.41 19.02
C LYS A 349 14.22 -10.12 19.83
N VAL A 350 13.86 -11.34 19.43
CA VAL A 350 12.96 -12.21 20.19
C VAL A 350 13.44 -12.37 21.63
N GLN A 351 12.56 -12.08 22.59
CA GLN A 351 12.82 -12.25 24.03
C GLN A 351 12.20 -13.56 24.53
N GLU A 352 12.96 -14.32 25.34
CA GLU A 352 12.45 -15.53 25.99
C GLU A 352 11.70 -15.17 27.28
N GLY A 353 10.49 -15.73 27.45
CA GLY A 353 9.66 -15.51 28.64
C GLY A 353 9.14 -14.08 28.85
N LYS A 354 9.39 -13.16 27.91
CA LYS A 354 8.94 -11.76 27.95
C LYS A 354 8.45 -11.31 26.57
N GLU A 355 7.66 -10.24 26.56
CA GLU A 355 7.25 -9.57 25.32
C GLU A 355 8.46 -9.09 24.53
N THR A 356 8.35 -9.01 23.21
CA THR A 356 9.47 -8.62 22.33
C THR A 356 9.44 -7.14 21.93
N CYS A 357 8.25 -6.56 21.85
CA CYS A 357 8.06 -5.15 21.53
C CYS A 357 6.81 -4.59 22.21
N THR A 358 6.73 -3.27 22.26
CA THR A 358 5.57 -2.52 22.78
C THR A 358 4.83 -1.75 21.68
N GLY A 359 5.22 -1.96 20.42
CA GLY A 359 4.68 -1.24 19.27
C GLY A 359 5.32 -1.66 17.95
N PRO A 360 4.83 -1.12 16.82
CA PRO A 360 5.19 -1.60 15.49
C PRO A 360 6.51 -1.02 14.95
N VAL A 361 7.01 0.05 15.56
CA VAL A 361 8.18 0.80 15.09
C VAL A 361 9.46 0.25 15.72
N SER A 362 10.59 0.31 15.02
CA SER A 362 11.89 -0.22 15.46
C SER A 362 12.43 0.36 16.77
N ASN A 363 11.91 1.48 17.27
CA ASN A 363 12.27 2.05 18.57
C ASN A 363 11.41 1.53 19.74
N LYS A 364 10.44 0.66 19.46
CA LYS A 364 9.58 0.02 20.45
C LYS A 364 9.97 -1.44 20.73
N CYS A 365 11.10 -1.88 20.19
CA CYS A 365 11.71 -3.15 20.55
C CYS A 365 12.27 -3.09 21.99
N LEU A 366 12.18 -4.19 22.74
CA LEU A 366 12.88 -4.28 24.03
C LEU A 366 14.41 -4.42 23.84
N ALA A 367 14.83 -5.11 22.78
CA ALA A 367 16.23 -5.23 22.37
C ALA A 367 16.33 -5.34 20.84
N CYS A 368 17.45 -4.88 20.29
CA CYS A 368 17.72 -4.95 18.84
C CYS A 368 18.33 -6.29 18.46
N ALA A 369 17.94 -6.82 17.30
CA ALA A 369 18.47 -8.07 16.76
C ALA A 369 19.91 -7.91 16.27
N SER A 370 20.20 -6.79 15.60
CA SER A 370 21.50 -6.51 14.96
C SER A 370 22.19 -5.30 15.59
N LEU A 371 21.83 -4.08 15.16
CA LEU A 371 22.49 -2.84 15.57
C LEU A 371 21.47 -1.83 16.07
N LYS A 372 21.96 -0.77 16.71
CA LYS A 372 21.13 0.32 17.24
C LYS A 372 21.65 1.68 16.80
N ASP A 373 20.82 2.44 16.10
CA ASP A 373 21.11 3.83 15.74
C ASP A 373 20.22 4.79 16.54
N GLY A 374 20.83 5.45 17.53
CA GLY A 374 20.08 6.25 18.51
C GLY A 374 19.03 5.39 19.24
N PRO A 375 17.73 5.72 19.17
CA PRO A 375 16.68 4.89 19.75
C PRO A 375 16.17 3.77 18.84
N HIS A 376 16.65 3.65 17.60
CA HIS A 376 16.11 2.73 16.59
C HIS A 376 16.95 1.46 16.42
N CYS A 377 16.31 0.30 16.36
CA CYS A 377 16.96 -0.92 15.90
C CYS A 377 17.09 -0.90 14.36
N VAL A 378 18.28 -1.20 13.87
CA VAL A 378 18.63 -1.18 12.44
C VAL A 378 19.46 -2.40 12.08
N SER A 379 19.36 -2.84 10.83
CA SER A 379 20.17 -3.94 10.30
C SER A 379 21.60 -3.50 9.98
N MET A 380 21.79 -2.23 9.61
CA MET A 380 23.08 -1.64 9.28
C MET A 380 23.13 -0.18 9.73
N CYS A 381 24.31 0.30 10.16
CA CYS A 381 24.49 1.71 10.47
C CYS A 381 24.39 2.58 9.21
N PRO A 382 23.92 3.83 9.32
CA PRO A 382 23.85 4.75 8.18
C PRO A 382 25.18 4.89 7.45
N GLU A 383 25.20 4.48 6.18
CA GLU A 383 26.36 4.52 5.32
C GLU A 383 26.00 5.24 4.02
N GLY A 384 26.42 6.51 3.89
CA GLY A 384 26.19 7.28 2.68
C GLY A 384 24.83 7.98 2.61
N VAL A 385 24.14 8.17 3.75
CA VAL A 385 22.83 8.82 3.76
C VAL A 385 22.97 10.34 3.72
N MET A 386 22.09 11.02 2.98
CA MET A 386 22.13 12.49 2.88
C MET A 386 21.61 13.13 4.17
N GLY A 387 22.39 14.01 4.79
CA GLY A 387 21.97 14.88 5.90
C GLY A 387 21.94 16.35 5.49
N GLN A 388 21.67 17.23 6.46
CA GLN A 388 21.62 18.69 6.23
C GLN A 388 22.99 19.28 5.82
N GLU A 389 24.08 18.79 6.42
CA GLU A 389 25.44 19.27 6.20
C GLU A 389 26.25 18.33 5.28
N GLY A 390 25.56 17.56 4.44
CA GLY A 390 26.18 16.58 3.54
C GLY A 390 25.99 15.14 4.00
N THR A 391 26.78 14.24 3.41
CA THR A 391 26.64 12.79 3.59
C THR A 391 27.05 12.34 4.98
N ILE A 392 26.27 11.43 5.57
CA ILE A 392 26.46 10.90 6.92
C ILE A 392 26.94 9.47 6.83
N PHE A 393 28.01 9.19 7.57
CA PHE A 393 28.59 7.88 7.75
C PHE A 393 28.68 7.57 9.24
N LYS A 394 28.26 6.36 9.61
CA LYS A 394 28.34 5.83 10.97
C LYS A 394 28.93 4.42 10.95
N TYR A 395 29.61 4.06 12.01
CA TYR A 395 30.15 2.72 12.24
C TYR A 395 29.57 2.13 13.54
N PRO A 396 29.42 0.80 13.64
CA PRO A 396 28.99 0.15 14.88
C PRO A 396 30.15 0.09 15.89
N ASP A 397 29.88 0.45 17.15
CA ASP A 397 30.80 0.17 18.27
C ASP A 397 30.75 -1.30 18.71
N LYS A 398 31.54 -1.66 19.73
CA LYS A 398 31.64 -3.04 20.23
C LYS A 398 30.31 -3.54 20.82
N GLU A 399 29.47 -2.62 21.28
CA GLU A 399 28.15 -2.88 21.83
C GLU A 399 27.05 -2.85 20.75
N GLY A 400 27.40 -2.62 19.48
CA GLY A 400 26.48 -2.60 18.34
C GLY A 400 25.71 -1.28 18.17
N ASN A 401 26.13 -0.20 18.82
CA ASN A 401 25.55 1.13 18.63
C ASN A 401 26.25 1.89 17.50
N CYS A 402 25.48 2.55 16.65
CA CYS A 402 26.00 3.34 15.56
C CYS A 402 26.56 4.68 16.04
N LYS A 403 27.86 4.89 15.84
CA LYS A 403 28.59 6.12 16.17
C LYS A 403 29.01 6.87 14.91
N PRO A 404 29.05 8.22 14.93
CA PRO A 404 29.46 9.01 13.78
C PRO A 404 30.93 8.78 13.42
N CYS A 405 31.22 8.72 12.13
CA CYS A 405 32.59 8.78 11.61
C CYS A 405 33.24 10.13 11.88
N HIS A 406 34.57 10.19 11.75
CA HIS A 406 35.30 11.46 11.71
C HIS A 406 34.83 12.34 10.54
N ASN A 407 34.76 13.67 10.74
CA ASN A 407 34.21 14.62 9.76
C ASN A 407 34.91 14.59 8.38
N ASN A 408 36.18 14.20 8.34
CA ASN A 408 36.94 14.10 7.09
C ASN A 408 36.76 12.75 6.36
N CYS A 409 36.05 11.78 6.95
CA CYS A 409 35.73 10.53 6.25
C CYS A 409 34.60 10.78 5.25
N THR A 410 34.94 10.89 3.96
CA THR A 410 33.97 11.19 2.89
C THR A 410 33.33 9.95 2.23
N GLN A 411 33.75 8.74 2.62
CA GLN A 411 33.30 7.48 1.99
C GLN A 411 32.79 6.45 2.99
N ARG A 412 33.62 6.00 3.93
CA ARG A 412 33.25 5.04 4.98
C ARG A 412 34.28 5.09 6.09
N CYS A 413 33.91 4.66 7.29
CA CYS A 413 34.85 4.45 8.39
C CYS A 413 34.55 3.15 9.13
N THR A 414 35.55 2.63 9.84
CA THR A 414 35.44 1.49 10.76
C THR A 414 35.59 1.89 12.22
N GLY A 415 35.81 3.18 12.50
CA GLY A 415 36.16 3.70 13.82
C GLY A 415 36.04 5.23 13.90
N PRO A 416 36.30 5.81 15.08
CA PRO A 416 36.11 7.24 15.33
C PRO A 416 37.22 8.12 14.77
N GLY A 417 38.41 7.55 14.50
CA GLY A 417 39.60 8.31 14.12
C GLY A 417 39.69 8.57 12.63
N ILE A 418 40.51 9.56 12.26
CA ILE A 418 40.87 9.83 10.86
C ILE A 418 41.58 8.64 10.20
N GLY A 419 42.36 7.87 10.97
CA GLY A 419 43.02 6.66 10.49
C GLY A 419 42.07 5.49 10.21
N ASP A 420 40.84 5.57 10.70
CA ASP A 420 39.80 4.56 10.49
C ASP A 420 38.93 4.87 9.26
N CYS A 421 39.20 5.97 8.55
CA CYS A 421 38.54 6.25 7.29
C CYS A 421 39.02 5.24 6.24
N THR A 422 38.10 4.43 5.71
CA THR A 422 38.41 3.54 4.60
C THR A 422 38.38 4.35 3.32
N ILE A 423 39.54 4.51 2.69
CA ILE A 423 39.65 5.05 1.34
C ILE A 423 39.37 3.89 0.38
N SER A 424 38.32 4.00 -0.45
CA SER A 424 38.10 3.03 -1.52
C SER A 424 39.29 3.06 -2.47
N SER A 425 40.15 2.04 -2.37
CA SER A 425 41.24 1.75 -3.29
C SER A 425 40.67 1.29 -4.63
N ARG A 426 40.06 2.21 -5.39
CA ARG A 426 39.72 2.00 -6.81
C ARG A 426 40.64 2.75 -7.78
N TYR A 427 41.80 3.22 -7.32
CA TYR A 427 42.83 3.81 -8.17
C TYR A 427 44.26 3.41 -7.79
N ILE A 428 44.51 2.13 -7.48
CA ILE A 428 45.87 1.57 -7.58
C ILE A 428 45.73 0.13 -8.08
N SER A 429 45.69 -0.05 -9.40
CA SER A 429 45.98 -1.32 -10.07
C SER A 429 46.16 -1.05 -11.56
N GLY A 430 47.40 -1.18 -12.05
CA GLY A 430 47.76 -1.27 -13.47
C GLY A 430 48.36 -0.01 -14.04
#